data_AF-A0A2U1R2E8-F1
#
_entry.id   AF-A0A2U1R2E8-F1
#
_cell.length_a   1.000
_cell.length_b   1.000
_cell.length_c   1.000
_cell.angle_alpha   90.00
_cell.angle_beta   90.00
_cell.angle_gamma   90.00
#
_symmetry.space_group_name_H-M   'P 1'
#
loop_
_entity.id
_entity.type
_entity.pdbx_description
1 polymer ?
#
loop_
_entity_poly.entity_id
_entity_poly.type
_entity_poly.pdbx_seq_one_letter_code
_entity_poly.pdbx_strand_id
1 'polypeptide(L)'
;MKKFILLFISCFGLHAQSYPDFKPMRFDENYSVLRQDTTKNSWYKSMKYMPLSSSGETYLSFGGEVRYQYFYAKNEKWGDDPVDNDGYILNRLLLHTDFHAGKYFRAFVQLQSSNASGRIDPSPVDSNPLEVHQGFIDINLLTDKNRQLLFRAGRQELSYGSQRLVAVRDGPNNRQSFDGVKAIAAFGNYRADLFYSHYVVAQDGIFDDYSNQKRQFWGSYFVINKIPAIKNIDFYYLGYERANANFDDASGKELRHSLGTRIWGKYDNWRYDAEAVYQFGDVDSKDIKAWTVSLNTGYRITSVPLHPEIGFKVEVISGDKTSGDNELGTFNPLFPRGAYFGLASVIGPSNLVDFHPSLSLELARNLEWVIDYDLFWRYSSEDGIYGPNTAMIYPGNATDEKEIGKQLESEIVYQLNQYLYFRVEATWFQAGDFLKASGAGKNMFFTGVTMQVKF
;
A
#
# COMPACT_ATOMS: atom_id res chain seq x y z
N MET A 1 39.66 -32.38 37.13
CA MET A 1 38.54 -32.25 36.15
C MET A 1 38.14 -30.80 36.04
N LYS A 2 38.22 -30.26 34.82
CA LYS A 2 37.52 -29.08 34.22
C LYS A 2 38.48 -28.42 33.23
N LYS A 3 38.50 -28.95 32.00
CA LYS A 3 39.10 -28.29 30.84
C LYS A 3 38.07 -27.27 30.35
N PHE A 4 38.38 -25.98 30.43
CA PHE A 4 37.65 -24.95 29.68
C PHE A 4 38.40 -24.71 28.37
N ILE A 5 37.76 -25.04 27.26
CA ILE A 5 38.21 -24.68 25.92
C ILE A 5 37.56 -23.35 25.61
N LEU A 6 38.36 -22.28 25.52
CA LEU A 6 37.93 -21.02 24.90
C LEU A 6 37.95 -21.19 23.39
N LEU A 7 36.77 -21.10 22.76
CA LEU A 7 36.66 -20.96 21.31
C LEU A 7 36.64 -19.47 20.97
N PHE A 8 37.74 -18.95 20.43
CA PHE A 8 37.77 -17.66 19.76
C PHE A 8 37.14 -17.84 18.38
N ILE A 9 35.92 -17.34 18.18
CA ILE A 9 35.33 -17.20 16.85
C ILE A 9 35.77 -15.84 16.31
N SER A 10 36.81 -15.86 15.48
CA SER A 10 37.17 -14.75 14.60
C SER A 10 36.13 -14.64 13.49
N CYS A 11 35.13 -13.78 13.67
CA CYS A 11 34.27 -13.34 12.58
C CYS A 11 35.09 -12.44 11.64
N PHE A 12 35.71 -13.05 10.63
CA PHE A 12 36.10 -12.31 9.44
C PHE A 12 34.82 -11.80 8.77
N GLY A 13 34.60 -10.50 8.82
CA GLY A 13 33.60 -9.82 8.00
C GLY A 13 33.98 -9.95 6.54
N LEU A 14 33.58 -11.04 5.90
CA LEU A 14 33.46 -11.09 4.46
C LEU A 14 32.34 -10.10 4.10
N HIS A 15 32.70 -9.01 3.43
CA HIS A 15 31.73 -8.16 2.75
C HIS A 15 31.05 -9.01 1.67
N ALA A 16 29.96 -9.69 2.04
CA ALA A 16 29.06 -10.31 1.09
C ALA A 16 28.56 -9.21 0.15
N GLN A 17 28.62 -9.49 -1.14
CA GLN A 17 28.02 -8.64 -2.17
C GLN A 17 26.55 -8.40 -1.80
N SER A 18 26.18 -7.16 -1.47
CA SER A 18 24.80 -6.82 -1.13
C SER A 18 23.96 -6.85 -2.40
N TYR A 19 22.97 -7.73 -2.45
CA TYR A 19 22.00 -7.73 -3.54
C TYR A 19 21.07 -6.51 -3.43
N PRO A 20 20.44 -6.08 -4.54
CA PRO A 20 19.41 -5.07 -4.48
C PRO A 20 18.31 -5.48 -3.49
N ASP A 21 17.88 -4.54 -2.65
CA ASP A 21 16.72 -4.74 -1.78
C ASP A 21 15.47 -5.02 -2.62
N PHE A 22 14.66 -5.96 -2.13
CA PHE A 22 13.32 -6.21 -2.64
C PHE A 22 12.48 -4.93 -2.65
N LYS A 23 11.87 -4.62 -3.80
CA LYS A 23 11.06 -3.41 -3.98
C LYS A 23 9.57 -3.70 -3.78
N PRO A 24 8.74 -2.71 -3.40
CA PRO A 24 7.29 -2.90 -3.36
C PRO A 24 6.73 -3.36 -4.72
N MET A 25 7.14 -2.71 -5.80
CA MET A 25 6.84 -3.14 -7.16
C MET A 25 7.99 -4.03 -7.66
N ARG A 26 7.71 -5.32 -7.88
CA ARG A 26 8.74 -6.32 -8.25
C ARG A 26 9.46 -5.96 -9.54
N PHE A 27 8.75 -5.35 -10.48
CA PHE A 27 9.32 -4.90 -11.75
C PHE A 27 10.30 -3.71 -11.61
N ASP A 28 10.44 -3.08 -10.45
CA ASP A 28 11.46 -2.04 -10.22
C ASP A 28 12.79 -2.60 -9.73
N GLU A 29 12.85 -3.90 -9.42
CA GLU A 29 14.08 -4.57 -9.04
C GLU A 29 15.05 -4.65 -10.24
N ASN A 30 16.34 -4.41 -9.98
CA ASN A 30 17.36 -4.39 -11.03
C ASN A 30 18.59 -5.20 -10.62
N TYR A 31 18.71 -6.40 -11.20
CA TYR A 31 19.81 -7.34 -10.94
C TYR A 31 20.92 -7.29 -12.00
N SER A 32 20.99 -6.24 -12.82
CA SER A 32 22.02 -6.09 -13.87
C SER A 32 23.47 -6.13 -13.35
N VAL A 33 23.68 -5.90 -12.05
CA VAL A 33 24.98 -6.06 -11.38
C VAL A 33 25.52 -7.49 -11.53
N LEU A 34 24.64 -8.48 -11.66
CA LEU A 34 24.98 -9.90 -11.81
C LEU A 34 25.49 -10.23 -13.22
N ARG A 35 25.34 -9.32 -14.20
CA ARG A 35 25.87 -9.50 -15.55
C ARG A 35 27.38 -9.75 -15.55
N GLN A 36 28.10 -9.02 -14.70
CA GLN A 36 29.56 -9.06 -14.60
C GLN A 36 30.06 -10.04 -13.52
N ASP A 37 29.14 -10.68 -12.80
CA ASP A 37 29.50 -11.62 -11.75
C ASP A 37 29.96 -12.95 -12.36
N THR A 38 31.25 -13.25 -12.19
CA THR A 38 31.89 -14.48 -12.66
C THR A 38 31.73 -15.65 -11.68
N THR A 39 31.25 -15.38 -10.46
CA THR A 39 31.01 -16.38 -9.41
C THR A 39 29.59 -16.93 -9.45
N LYS A 40 29.14 -17.36 -10.64
CA LYS A 40 27.78 -17.88 -10.93
C LYS A 40 27.48 -19.24 -10.31
N ASN A 41 27.95 -19.50 -9.10
CA ASN A 41 27.89 -20.81 -8.45
C ASN A 41 26.65 -20.97 -7.54
N SER A 42 25.68 -20.04 -7.57
CA SER A 42 24.44 -20.20 -6.80
C SER A 42 23.22 -20.15 -7.71
N TRP A 43 22.26 -21.05 -7.44
CA TRP A 43 20.97 -21.11 -8.11
C TRP A 43 20.26 -19.75 -8.12
N TYR A 44 20.37 -19.00 -7.02
CA TYR A 44 19.73 -17.69 -6.85
C TYR A 44 20.26 -16.66 -7.85
N LYS A 45 21.59 -16.60 -8.04
CA LYS A 45 22.19 -15.68 -9.02
C LYS A 45 21.76 -16.02 -10.44
N SER A 46 21.75 -17.31 -10.78
CA SER A 46 21.28 -17.77 -12.09
C SER A 46 19.81 -17.46 -12.33
N MET A 47 18.96 -17.60 -11.32
CA MET A 47 17.54 -17.26 -11.39
C MET A 47 17.33 -15.74 -11.53
N LYS A 48 18.05 -14.92 -10.76
CA LYS A 48 17.96 -13.45 -10.85
C LYS A 48 18.58 -12.87 -12.12
N TYR A 49 19.45 -13.62 -12.80
CA TYR A 49 20.09 -13.17 -14.02
C TYR A 49 20.53 -14.36 -14.88
N MET A 50 19.63 -14.82 -15.75
CA MET A 50 19.87 -15.89 -16.72
C MET A 50 20.17 -15.29 -18.10
N PRO A 51 21.44 -15.21 -18.52
CA PRO A 51 21.78 -14.68 -19.84
C PRO A 51 21.29 -15.61 -20.96
N LEU A 52 20.68 -15.02 -21.98
CA LEU A 52 20.23 -15.70 -23.21
C LEU A 52 21.07 -15.32 -24.44
N SER A 53 21.94 -14.31 -24.32
CA SER A 53 22.92 -13.94 -25.33
C SER A 53 24.35 -13.99 -24.79
N SER A 54 25.34 -14.19 -25.67
CA SER A 54 26.76 -14.20 -25.29
C SER A 54 27.22 -12.85 -24.69
N SER A 55 26.60 -11.74 -25.08
CA SER A 55 26.86 -10.42 -24.50
C SER A 55 26.27 -10.23 -23.09
N GLY A 56 25.33 -11.11 -22.69
CA GLY A 56 24.52 -10.99 -21.49
C GLY A 56 23.45 -9.89 -21.57
N GLU A 57 23.29 -9.21 -22.70
CA GLU A 57 22.32 -8.10 -22.84
C GLU A 57 20.89 -8.56 -23.05
N THR A 58 20.71 -9.79 -23.51
CA THR A 58 19.42 -10.46 -23.50
C THR A 58 19.40 -11.45 -22.35
N TYR A 59 18.46 -11.33 -21.44
CA TYR A 59 18.42 -12.15 -20.22
C TYR A 59 16.99 -12.30 -19.69
N LEU A 60 16.81 -13.32 -18.86
CA LEU A 60 15.63 -13.51 -18.01
C LEU A 60 16.01 -13.30 -16.55
N SER A 61 15.09 -12.74 -15.78
CA SER A 61 15.13 -12.69 -14.32
C SER A 61 13.84 -13.28 -13.77
N PHE A 62 13.94 -14.10 -12.74
CA PHE A 62 12.78 -14.64 -12.04
C PHE A 62 12.80 -14.22 -10.58
N GLY A 63 11.63 -14.23 -9.97
CA GLY A 63 11.51 -13.98 -8.55
C GLY A 63 10.09 -14.16 -8.07
N GLY A 64 9.90 -13.96 -6.79
CA GLY A 64 8.59 -14.17 -6.22
C GLY A 64 8.49 -13.77 -4.76
N GLU A 65 7.28 -13.97 -4.27
CA GLU A 65 6.91 -13.75 -2.89
C GLU A 65 5.95 -14.85 -2.46
N VAL A 66 6.15 -15.37 -1.26
CA VAL A 66 5.20 -16.24 -0.57
C VAL A 66 4.86 -15.57 0.75
N ARG A 67 3.57 -15.32 1.02
CA ARG A 67 3.09 -14.77 2.27
C ARG A 67 2.03 -15.67 2.88
N TYR A 68 2.18 -15.92 4.17
CA TYR A 68 1.21 -16.62 5.01
C TYR A 68 0.81 -15.68 6.14
N GLN A 69 -0.49 -15.53 6.36
CA GLN A 69 -1.04 -14.74 7.46
C GLN A 69 -2.11 -15.55 8.16
N TYR A 70 -2.04 -15.63 9.48
CA TYR A 70 -3.17 -16.05 10.30
C TYR A 70 -3.74 -14.82 10.99
N PHE A 71 -5.05 -14.67 10.94
CA PHE A 71 -5.79 -13.59 11.59
C PHE A 71 -6.89 -14.15 12.48
N TYR A 72 -7.10 -13.49 13.61
CA TYR A 72 -8.23 -13.73 14.49
C TYR A 72 -8.85 -12.40 14.87
N ALA A 73 -10.18 -12.31 14.75
CA ALA A 73 -10.95 -11.14 15.11
C ALA A 73 -12.08 -11.52 16.06
N LYS A 74 -12.21 -10.77 17.15
CA LYS A 74 -13.35 -10.83 18.05
C LYS A 74 -14.19 -9.58 17.86
N ASN A 75 -15.49 -9.77 17.63
CA ASN A 75 -16.43 -8.70 17.27
C ASN A 75 -15.96 -7.92 16.03
N GLU A 76 -15.65 -8.63 14.94
CA GLU A 76 -15.31 -8.00 13.66
C GLU A 76 -16.44 -7.05 13.22
N LYS A 77 -16.06 -5.91 12.61
CA LYS A 77 -16.94 -4.77 12.34
C LYS A 77 -17.80 -4.38 13.56
N TRP A 78 -17.14 -4.25 14.72
CA TRP A 78 -17.77 -3.90 15.99
C TRP A 78 -18.93 -4.82 16.42
N GLY A 79 -18.92 -6.06 15.92
CA GLY A 79 -19.89 -7.10 16.25
C GLY A 79 -21.04 -7.26 15.26
N ASP A 80 -21.01 -6.58 14.12
CA ASP A 80 -22.01 -6.72 13.06
C ASP A 80 -21.74 -7.93 12.15
N ASP A 81 -20.47 -8.33 12.01
CA ASP A 81 -20.11 -9.53 11.25
C ASP A 81 -20.37 -10.81 12.06
N PRO A 82 -20.58 -11.97 11.38
CA PRO A 82 -20.72 -13.26 12.04
C PRO A 82 -19.55 -13.57 12.97
N VAL A 83 -19.83 -14.30 14.06
CA VAL A 83 -18.80 -14.73 15.00
C VAL A 83 -17.95 -15.83 14.37
N ASP A 84 -16.66 -15.55 14.18
CA ASP A 84 -15.63 -16.54 13.88
C ASP A 84 -14.86 -16.89 15.17
N ASN A 85 -14.88 -18.17 15.55
CA ASN A 85 -14.22 -18.64 16.77
C ASN A 85 -12.78 -19.09 16.53
N ASP A 86 -12.42 -19.37 15.27
CA ASP A 86 -11.18 -20.08 14.92
C ASP A 86 -10.21 -19.19 14.13
N GLY A 87 -10.69 -18.08 13.57
CA GLY A 87 -9.90 -17.20 12.71
C GLY A 87 -9.70 -17.80 11.32
N TYR A 88 -8.87 -17.14 10.53
CA TYR A 88 -8.67 -17.48 9.12
C TYR A 88 -7.22 -17.31 8.68
N ILE A 89 -6.88 -18.00 7.60
CA ILE A 89 -5.54 -17.98 7.00
C ILE A 89 -5.63 -17.36 5.61
N LEU A 90 -4.80 -16.35 5.36
CA LEU A 90 -4.56 -15.79 4.04
C LEU A 90 -3.21 -16.27 3.52
N ASN A 91 -3.21 -16.77 2.29
CA ASN A 91 -2.01 -17.20 1.60
C ASN A 91 -1.87 -16.43 0.30
N ARG A 92 -0.66 -15.95 0.00
CA ARG A 92 -0.33 -15.29 -1.26
C ARG A 92 0.92 -15.85 -1.87
N LEU A 93 0.87 -16.17 -3.16
CA LEU A 93 2.02 -16.46 -4.00
C LEU A 93 2.07 -15.44 -5.14
N LEU A 94 3.20 -14.75 -5.27
CA LEU A 94 3.57 -13.97 -6.46
C LEU A 94 4.73 -14.67 -7.14
N LEU A 95 4.61 -14.96 -8.43
CA LEU A 95 5.70 -15.52 -9.23
C LEU A 95 5.85 -14.71 -10.50
N HIS A 96 7.06 -14.22 -10.79
CA HIS A 96 7.28 -13.37 -11.95
C HIS A 96 8.47 -13.80 -12.80
N THR A 97 8.38 -13.44 -14.08
CA THR A 97 9.45 -13.53 -15.07
C THR A 97 9.61 -12.15 -15.72
N ASP A 98 10.86 -11.73 -15.84
CA ASP A 98 11.25 -10.44 -16.40
C ASP A 98 12.27 -10.64 -17.52
N PHE A 99 11.82 -10.46 -18.75
CA PHE A 99 12.62 -10.61 -19.96
C PHE A 99 13.15 -9.26 -20.42
N HIS A 100 14.44 -9.17 -20.68
CA HIS A 100 15.10 -7.99 -21.23
C HIS A 100 15.80 -8.36 -22.53
N ALA A 101 15.60 -7.54 -23.56
CA ALA A 101 16.33 -7.63 -24.83
C ALA A 101 17.08 -6.31 -25.08
N GLY A 102 18.34 -6.28 -24.64
CA GLY A 102 19.17 -5.08 -24.66
C GLY A 102 18.63 -4.01 -23.70
N LYS A 103 18.88 -2.73 -24.02
CA LYS A 103 18.39 -1.60 -23.23
C LYS A 103 17.02 -1.06 -23.68
N TYR A 104 16.46 -1.61 -24.76
CA TYR A 104 15.33 -1.01 -25.48
C TYR A 104 13.99 -1.70 -25.21
N PHE A 105 13.99 -3.02 -25.04
CA PHE A 105 12.77 -3.81 -24.92
C PHE A 105 12.79 -4.64 -23.64
N ARG A 106 11.66 -4.67 -22.94
CA ARG A 106 11.42 -5.54 -21.80
C ARG A 106 9.97 -6.06 -21.83
N ALA A 107 9.78 -7.29 -21.38
CA ALA A 107 8.47 -7.87 -21.11
C ALA A 107 8.44 -8.45 -19.70
N PHE A 108 7.39 -8.16 -18.95
CA PHE A 108 7.23 -8.61 -17.57
C PHE A 108 5.89 -9.31 -17.40
N VAL A 109 5.91 -10.48 -16.75
CA VAL A 109 4.71 -11.25 -16.40
C VAL A 109 4.80 -11.66 -14.93
N GLN A 110 3.70 -11.50 -14.20
CA GLN A 110 3.56 -11.96 -12.83
C GLN A 110 2.22 -12.68 -12.64
N LEU A 111 2.31 -13.90 -12.12
CA LEU A 111 1.17 -14.65 -11.62
C LEU A 111 0.94 -14.30 -10.14
N GLN A 112 -0.32 -14.24 -9.75
CA GLN A 112 -0.74 -14.13 -8.36
C GLN A 112 -1.71 -15.25 -8.03
N SER A 113 -1.54 -15.85 -6.87
CA SER A 113 -2.53 -16.74 -6.25
C SER A 113 -2.76 -16.23 -4.83
N SER A 114 -4.02 -15.94 -4.50
CA SER A 114 -4.47 -15.44 -3.21
C SER A 114 -5.57 -16.37 -2.71
N ASN A 115 -5.39 -17.03 -1.57
CA ASN A 115 -6.40 -17.94 -1.01
C ASN A 115 -6.76 -17.52 0.42
N ALA A 116 -8.06 -17.56 0.74
CA ALA A 116 -8.58 -17.31 2.08
C ALA A 116 -9.20 -18.60 2.65
N SER A 117 -8.47 -19.27 3.56
CA SER A 117 -8.92 -20.52 4.19
C SER A 117 -9.55 -20.24 5.55
N GLY A 118 -10.75 -20.76 5.80
CA GLY A 118 -11.48 -20.56 7.06
C GLY A 118 -12.21 -19.21 7.16
N ARG A 119 -11.94 -18.26 6.25
CA ARG A 119 -12.65 -16.98 6.20
C ARG A 119 -14.13 -17.21 5.84
N ILE A 120 -15.03 -16.70 6.67
CA ILE A 120 -16.47 -16.66 6.37
C ILE A 120 -16.68 -15.62 5.26
N ASP A 121 -17.39 -16.02 4.20
CA ASP A 121 -17.75 -15.18 3.04
C ASP A 121 -16.58 -14.35 2.48
N PRO A 122 -15.50 -14.99 1.99
CA PRO A 122 -14.34 -14.28 1.48
C PRO A 122 -14.71 -13.41 0.27
N SER A 123 -14.17 -12.20 0.23
CA SER A 123 -14.33 -11.30 -0.91
C SER A 123 -13.18 -11.48 -1.91
N PRO A 124 -13.27 -10.92 -3.14
CA PRO A 124 -12.14 -10.88 -4.08
C PRO A 124 -10.89 -10.12 -3.60
N VAL A 125 -10.97 -9.44 -2.45
CA VAL A 125 -9.81 -8.83 -1.77
C VAL A 125 -9.06 -9.88 -0.92
N ASP A 126 -9.75 -10.93 -0.50
CA ASP A 126 -9.23 -12.02 0.33
C ASP A 126 -8.84 -13.25 -0.51
N SER A 127 -9.66 -13.60 -1.50
CA SER A 127 -9.53 -14.78 -2.35
C SER A 127 -9.54 -14.40 -3.84
N ASN A 128 -8.51 -14.82 -4.56
CA ASN A 128 -8.40 -14.79 -6.00
C ASN A 128 -7.43 -15.95 -6.37
N PRO A 129 -7.98 -17.16 -6.60
CA PRO A 129 -7.21 -18.39 -6.63
C PRO A 129 -6.00 -18.39 -7.56
N LEU A 130 -6.12 -17.87 -8.79
CA LEU A 130 -4.99 -17.77 -9.73
C LEU A 130 -5.27 -16.82 -10.90
N GLU A 131 -4.38 -15.84 -11.10
CA GLU A 131 -4.50 -14.87 -12.20
C GLU A 131 -3.13 -14.40 -12.73
N VAL A 132 -3.10 -13.95 -13.99
CA VAL A 132 -2.07 -13.06 -14.54
C VAL A 132 -2.27 -11.65 -13.96
N HIS A 133 -1.69 -11.43 -12.79
CA HIS A 133 -1.80 -10.16 -12.07
C HIS A 133 -1.10 -9.01 -12.78
N GLN A 134 0.04 -9.27 -13.43
CA GLN A 134 0.72 -8.30 -14.29
C GLN A 134 1.19 -8.95 -15.58
N GLY A 135 1.13 -8.19 -16.67
CA GLY A 135 1.53 -8.59 -18.00
C GLY A 135 1.70 -7.35 -18.87
N PHE A 136 2.93 -6.89 -19.05
CA PHE A 136 3.20 -5.66 -19.81
C PHE A 136 4.50 -5.73 -20.60
N ILE A 137 4.60 -4.82 -21.57
CA ILE A 137 5.82 -4.53 -22.32
C ILE A 137 6.30 -3.11 -22.02
N ASP A 138 7.62 -2.93 -21.96
CA ASP A 138 8.30 -1.63 -21.88
C ASP A 138 9.14 -1.40 -23.14
N ILE A 139 8.98 -0.22 -23.73
CA ILE A 139 9.82 0.30 -24.83
C ILE A 139 10.58 1.52 -24.31
N ASN A 140 11.90 1.38 -24.14
CA ASN A 140 12.79 2.47 -23.80
C ASN A 140 13.24 3.19 -25.08
N LEU A 141 12.76 4.40 -25.32
CA LEU A 141 13.23 5.24 -26.43
C LEU A 141 14.52 5.98 -26.08
N LEU A 142 14.72 6.26 -24.79
CA LEU A 142 15.91 6.88 -24.25
C LEU A 142 16.29 6.22 -22.93
N THR A 143 17.54 5.82 -22.80
CA THR A 143 18.12 5.29 -21.56
C THR A 143 19.60 5.63 -21.55
N ASP A 144 19.91 6.70 -20.82
CA ASP A 144 21.24 7.19 -20.51
C ASP A 144 21.35 7.44 -19.00
N LYS A 145 22.56 7.66 -18.48
CA LYS A 145 22.81 7.77 -17.02
C LYS A 145 21.86 8.72 -16.26
N ASN A 146 21.42 9.81 -16.88
CA ASN A 146 20.56 10.82 -16.24
C ASN A 146 19.26 11.09 -16.99
N ARG A 147 18.91 10.27 -18.00
CA ARG A 147 17.74 10.50 -18.85
C ARG A 147 17.04 9.19 -19.16
N GLN A 148 15.73 9.18 -19.00
CA GLN A 148 14.88 8.06 -19.36
C GLN A 148 13.63 8.56 -20.08
N LEU A 149 13.26 7.85 -21.15
CA LEU A 149 11.93 7.92 -21.74
C LEU A 149 11.47 6.49 -22.03
N LEU A 150 10.48 6.03 -21.27
CA LEU A 150 9.93 4.67 -21.32
C LEU A 150 8.43 4.73 -21.58
N PHE A 151 7.95 3.87 -22.47
CA PHE A 151 6.54 3.62 -22.70
C PHE A 151 6.20 2.20 -22.24
N ARG A 152 5.17 2.09 -21.40
CA ARG A 152 4.65 0.82 -20.90
C ARG A 152 3.23 0.61 -21.40
N ALA A 153 2.91 -0.61 -21.81
CA ALA A 153 1.56 -1.02 -22.17
C ALA A 153 1.24 -2.42 -21.64
N GLY A 154 0.06 -2.57 -21.04
CA GLY A 154 -0.44 -3.84 -20.51
C GLY A 154 -0.95 -3.73 -19.08
N ARG A 155 -1.22 -4.89 -18.47
CA ARG A 155 -1.67 -5.03 -17.09
C ARG A 155 -0.51 -4.77 -16.14
N GLN A 156 -0.66 -3.81 -15.24
CA GLN A 156 0.42 -3.33 -14.39
C GLN A 156 -0.10 -2.81 -13.05
N GLU A 157 0.76 -2.79 -12.05
CA GLU A 157 0.49 -2.07 -10.81
C GLU A 157 0.79 -0.58 -10.96
N LEU A 158 -0.02 0.24 -10.28
CA LEU A 158 0.23 1.66 -10.10
C LEU A 158 0.45 1.93 -8.61
N SER A 159 1.50 2.67 -8.28
CA SER A 159 1.83 3.07 -6.92
C SER A 159 2.42 4.47 -6.94
N TYR A 160 1.79 5.39 -6.21
CA TYR A 160 2.21 6.79 -6.16
C TYR A 160 2.20 7.33 -4.72
N GLY A 161 3.05 8.32 -4.47
CA GLY A 161 3.12 9.04 -3.21
C GLY A 161 3.33 8.14 -1.99
N SER A 162 2.56 8.42 -0.95
CA SER A 162 2.49 7.68 0.30
C SER A 162 1.61 6.41 0.21
N GLN A 163 1.10 6.08 -1.00
CA GLN A 163 0.10 5.03 -1.25
C GLN A 163 -1.25 5.26 -0.53
N ARG A 164 -1.55 6.51 -0.16
CA ARG A 164 -2.86 6.92 0.37
C ARG A 164 -3.94 6.96 -0.71
N LEU A 165 -3.60 7.42 -1.92
CA LEU A 165 -4.57 7.51 -3.04
C LEU A 165 -4.42 6.39 -4.07
N VAL A 166 -3.19 5.98 -4.36
CA VAL A 166 -2.90 4.98 -5.39
C VAL A 166 -1.84 4.03 -4.87
N ALA A 167 -2.28 2.82 -4.55
CA ALA A 167 -1.45 1.78 -3.98
C ALA A 167 -1.52 0.50 -4.80
N VAL A 168 -0.57 -0.38 -4.53
CA VAL A 168 -0.66 -1.79 -4.98
C VAL A 168 -1.60 -2.64 -4.11
N ARG A 169 -2.10 -2.08 -2.99
CA ARG A 169 -2.90 -2.78 -1.97
C ARG A 169 -2.16 -3.97 -1.39
N ASP A 170 -0.99 -3.71 -0.78
CA ASP A 170 -0.14 -4.80 -0.26
C ASP A 170 -0.65 -5.40 1.06
N GLY A 171 -1.34 -4.61 1.91
CA GLY A 171 -1.85 -5.08 3.20
C GLY A 171 -2.84 -6.24 3.07
N PRO A 172 -3.96 -6.07 2.33
CA PRO A 172 -4.87 -7.16 2.00
C PRO A 172 -4.20 -8.30 1.23
N ASN A 173 -4.89 -9.43 1.09
CA ASN A 173 -4.32 -10.60 0.40
C ASN A 173 -4.12 -10.29 -1.08
N ASN A 174 -5.19 -9.93 -1.78
CA ASN A 174 -5.17 -9.74 -3.21
C ASN A 174 -4.72 -8.31 -3.57
N ARG A 175 -3.56 -8.18 -4.24
CA ARG A 175 -3.07 -6.89 -4.77
C ARG A 175 -3.97 -6.44 -5.93
N GLN A 176 -3.89 -5.17 -6.29
CA GLN A 176 -4.71 -4.60 -7.37
C GLN A 176 -3.86 -4.17 -8.57
N SER A 177 -4.42 -4.31 -9.76
CA SER A 177 -3.76 -3.99 -11.03
C SER A 177 -4.68 -3.18 -11.95
N PHE A 178 -4.06 -2.65 -12.99
CA PHE A 178 -4.68 -1.76 -13.96
C PHE A 178 -4.25 -2.17 -15.37
N ASP A 179 -5.20 -2.29 -16.28
CA ASP A 179 -4.90 -2.46 -17.70
C ASP A 179 -4.76 -1.06 -18.31
N GLY A 180 -3.60 -0.74 -18.89
CA GLY A 180 -3.42 0.60 -19.42
C GLY A 180 -2.10 0.86 -20.11
N VAL A 181 -1.90 2.14 -20.41
CA VAL A 181 -0.68 2.67 -21.01
C VAL A 181 -0.09 3.75 -20.11
N LYS A 182 1.23 3.81 -20.07
CA LYS A 182 1.98 4.75 -19.24
C LYS A 182 3.24 5.22 -19.94
N ALA A 183 3.48 6.53 -19.93
CA ALA A 183 4.74 7.13 -20.31
C ALA A 183 5.49 7.58 -19.04
N ILE A 184 6.78 7.27 -18.98
CA ILE A 184 7.67 7.62 -17.87
C ILE A 184 8.84 8.43 -18.43
N ALA A 185 8.99 9.65 -17.95
CA ALA A 185 10.10 10.52 -18.30
C ALA A 185 10.90 10.87 -17.03
N ALA A 186 12.21 10.72 -17.08
CA ALA A 186 13.09 11.13 -15.99
C ALA A 186 14.28 11.93 -16.54
N PHE A 187 14.63 13.02 -15.85
CA PHE A 187 15.79 13.84 -16.16
C PHE A 187 16.41 14.38 -14.88
N GLY A 188 17.65 13.99 -14.56
CA GLY A 188 18.33 14.44 -13.35
C GLY A 188 17.53 14.10 -12.08
N ASN A 189 16.98 15.11 -11.40
CA ASN A 189 16.18 14.92 -10.18
C ASN A 189 14.66 14.92 -10.43
N TYR A 190 14.23 15.10 -11.68
CA TYR A 190 12.83 15.18 -12.07
C TYR A 190 12.34 13.84 -12.61
N ARG A 191 11.11 13.46 -12.23
CA ARG A 191 10.40 12.33 -12.81
C ARG A 191 8.94 12.72 -13.08
N ALA A 192 8.43 12.32 -14.23
CA ALA A 192 7.05 12.51 -14.63
C ALA A 192 6.48 11.19 -15.16
N ASP A 193 5.29 10.83 -14.69
CA ASP A 193 4.52 9.69 -15.15
C ASP A 193 3.19 10.23 -15.71
N LEU A 194 2.79 9.79 -16.92
CA LEU A 194 1.48 10.08 -17.53
C LEU A 194 0.82 8.75 -17.88
N PHE A 195 -0.43 8.55 -17.49
CA PHE A 195 -1.10 7.26 -17.71
C PHE A 195 -2.60 7.39 -17.98
N TYR A 196 -3.14 6.38 -18.65
CA TYR A 196 -4.56 6.10 -18.79
C TYR A 196 -4.78 4.61 -18.63
N SER A 197 -5.78 4.22 -17.84
CA SER A 197 -5.99 2.84 -17.44
C SER A 197 -7.43 2.53 -17.06
N HIS A 198 -7.74 1.24 -17.02
CA HIS A 198 -8.96 0.67 -16.44
C HIS A 198 -8.59 -0.18 -15.24
N TYR A 199 -9.41 -0.09 -14.18
CA TYR A 199 -9.25 -0.96 -13.02
C TYR A 199 -9.55 -2.41 -13.41
N VAL A 200 -8.67 -3.32 -12.99
CA VAL A 200 -8.88 -4.77 -13.15
C VAL A 200 -9.69 -5.26 -11.96
N VAL A 201 -10.87 -5.83 -12.22
CA VAL A 201 -11.76 -6.32 -11.16
C VAL A 201 -11.41 -7.76 -10.86
N ALA A 202 -10.92 -7.98 -9.64
CA ALA A 202 -10.69 -9.32 -9.10
C ALA A 202 -11.99 -10.13 -9.01
N GLN A 203 -11.91 -11.41 -9.36
CA GLN A 203 -12.97 -12.39 -9.14
C GLN A 203 -12.44 -13.57 -8.31
N ASP A 204 -13.33 -14.46 -7.87
CA ASP A 204 -12.98 -15.63 -7.05
C ASP A 204 -12.69 -16.89 -7.91
N GLY A 205 -12.53 -16.73 -9.23
CA GLY A 205 -12.22 -17.81 -10.16
C GLY A 205 -10.73 -17.92 -10.51
N ILE A 206 -10.46 -18.59 -11.63
CA ILE A 206 -9.12 -18.76 -12.19
C ILE A 206 -9.10 -18.11 -13.57
N PHE A 207 -8.19 -17.17 -13.78
CA PHE A 207 -8.03 -16.41 -15.03
C PHE A 207 -9.32 -15.71 -15.50
N ASP A 208 -10.10 -15.17 -14.56
CA ASP A 208 -11.38 -14.50 -14.79
C ASP A 208 -11.38 -13.02 -14.42
N ASP A 209 -10.23 -12.45 -14.01
CA ASP A 209 -10.12 -11.02 -13.75
C ASP A 209 -10.26 -10.22 -15.05
N TYR A 210 -11.20 -9.27 -15.06
CA TYR A 210 -11.54 -8.51 -16.25
C TYR A 210 -11.23 -7.02 -16.11
N SER A 211 -10.88 -6.42 -17.26
CA SER A 211 -10.70 -4.98 -17.41
C SER A 211 -12.05 -4.27 -17.34
N ASN A 212 -12.25 -3.39 -16.35
CA ASN A 212 -13.53 -2.73 -16.17
C ASN A 212 -13.56 -1.36 -16.86
N GLN A 213 -14.13 -1.33 -18.06
CA GLN A 213 -14.30 -0.09 -18.85
C GLN A 213 -15.17 0.97 -18.17
N LYS A 214 -15.97 0.59 -17.16
CA LYS A 214 -16.79 1.49 -16.35
C LYS A 214 -16.06 1.99 -15.10
N ARG A 215 -14.77 1.69 -14.94
CA ARG A 215 -13.88 2.18 -13.88
C ARG A 215 -12.57 2.65 -14.49
N GLN A 216 -12.54 3.90 -14.91
CA GLN A 216 -11.41 4.49 -15.63
C GLN A 216 -10.56 5.34 -14.69
N PHE A 217 -9.24 5.31 -14.90
CA PHE A 217 -8.28 6.04 -14.08
C PHE A 217 -7.16 6.58 -14.95
N TRP A 218 -6.93 7.89 -14.88
CA TRP A 218 -5.90 8.58 -15.65
C TRP A 218 -5.25 9.66 -14.81
N GLY A 219 -4.07 10.10 -15.21
CA GLY A 219 -3.42 11.16 -14.47
C GLY A 219 -1.99 11.44 -14.89
N SER A 220 -1.46 12.50 -14.29
CA SER A 220 -0.08 12.88 -14.36
C SER A 220 0.50 12.99 -12.94
N TYR A 221 1.71 12.48 -12.76
CA TYR A 221 2.39 12.49 -11.47
C TYR A 221 3.82 12.98 -11.65
N PHE A 222 4.18 14.06 -10.96
CA PHE A 222 5.48 14.71 -11.09
C PHE A 222 6.20 14.74 -9.74
N VAL A 223 7.47 14.33 -9.75
CA VAL A 223 8.33 14.30 -8.57
C VAL A 223 9.59 15.10 -8.83
N ILE A 224 9.93 15.98 -7.89
CA ILE A 224 11.21 16.68 -7.86
C ILE A 224 11.96 16.25 -6.61
N ASN A 225 13.12 15.65 -6.79
CA ASN A 225 13.99 15.22 -5.71
C ASN A 225 15.11 16.24 -5.45
N LYS A 226 15.77 16.12 -4.29
CA LYS A 226 16.92 16.93 -3.87
C LYS A 226 16.66 18.44 -3.83
N ILE A 227 15.45 18.87 -3.46
CA ILE A 227 15.17 20.27 -3.16
C ILE A 227 15.83 20.64 -1.82
N PRO A 228 16.58 21.75 -1.74
CA PRO A 228 17.11 22.25 -0.46
C PRO A 228 16.01 22.36 0.61
N ALA A 229 16.34 22.03 1.86
CA ALA A 229 15.44 21.96 3.03
C ALA A 229 14.33 20.88 2.98
N ILE A 230 13.53 20.82 1.92
CA ILE A 230 12.33 19.95 1.87
C ILE A 230 12.55 18.57 1.24
N LYS A 231 13.75 18.32 0.69
CA LYS A 231 14.19 17.09 0.03
C LYS A 231 13.38 16.71 -1.22
N ASN A 232 12.10 16.43 -1.11
CA ASN A 232 11.27 15.96 -2.22
C ASN A 232 9.90 16.64 -2.20
N ILE A 233 9.37 16.88 -3.40
CA ILE A 233 7.99 17.34 -3.61
C ILE A 233 7.34 16.58 -4.76
N ASP A 234 6.07 16.25 -4.57
CA ASP A 234 5.21 15.62 -5.55
C ASP A 234 4.12 16.64 -5.95
N PHE A 235 3.76 16.67 -7.24
CA PHE A 235 2.58 17.36 -7.77
C PHE A 235 1.83 16.42 -8.68
N TYR A 236 0.51 16.35 -8.57
CA TYR A 236 -0.26 15.41 -9.36
C TYR A 236 -1.67 15.86 -9.69
N TYR A 237 -2.15 15.36 -10.82
CA TYR A 237 -3.54 15.37 -11.25
C TYR A 237 -3.99 13.93 -11.47
N LEU A 238 -5.11 13.54 -10.86
CA LEU A 238 -5.70 12.21 -10.99
C LEU A 238 -7.18 12.35 -11.37
N GLY A 239 -7.57 11.79 -12.51
CA GLY A 239 -8.96 11.66 -12.91
C GLY A 239 -9.46 10.23 -12.71
N TYR A 240 -10.67 10.09 -12.20
CA TYR A 240 -11.32 8.82 -11.90
C TYR A 240 -12.77 8.88 -12.32
N GLU A 241 -13.22 7.87 -13.06
CA GLU A 241 -14.63 7.69 -13.41
C GLU A 241 -15.11 6.33 -12.93
N ARG A 242 -16.27 6.26 -12.27
CA ARG A 242 -16.99 5.00 -12.06
C ARG A 242 -18.49 5.14 -12.33
N ALA A 243 -19.10 4.10 -12.91
CA ALA A 243 -20.52 4.13 -13.27
C ALA A 243 -21.48 4.14 -12.07
N ASN A 244 -21.10 3.54 -10.94
CA ASN A 244 -21.96 3.41 -9.77
C ASN A 244 -21.17 3.76 -8.50
N ALA A 245 -21.33 4.99 -8.03
CA ALA A 245 -20.94 5.46 -6.72
C ALA A 245 -22.15 5.42 -5.78
N ASN A 246 -21.88 5.21 -4.49
CA ASN A 246 -22.88 5.26 -3.43
C ASN A 246 -22.24 5.88 -2.20
N PHE A 247 -22.53 7.15 -1.97
CA PHE A 247 -22.24 7.94 -0.79
C PHE A 247 -23.52 8.16 0.02
N ASP A 248 -23.42 8.66 1.24
CA ASP A 248 -24.57 8.85 2.13
C ASP A 248 -25.63 9.76 1.51
N ASP A 249 -25.18 10.84 0.86
CA ASP A 249 -26.03 11.84 0.25
C ASP A 249 -25.89 11.93 -1.28
N ALA A 250 -25.25 10.96 -1.95
CA ALA A 250 -25.11 10.96 -3.42
C ALA A 250 -24.96 9.55 -4.00
N SER A 251 -25.61 9.27 -5.13
CA SER A 251 -25.45 8.01 -5.85
C SER A 251 -25.50 8.22 -7.36
N GLY A 252 -24.90 7.31 -8.12
CA GLY A 252 -24.91 7.36 -9.59
C GLY A 252 -23.51 7.39 -10.21
N LYS A 253 -23.39 7.94 -11.41
CA LYS A 253 -22.09 8.02 -12.11
C LYS A 253 -21.23 9.06 -11.42
N GLU A 254 -19.99 8.71 -11.10
CA GLU A 254 -19.00 9.61 -10.53
C GLU A 254 -17.93 9.93 -11.57
N LEU A 255 -17.70 11.22 -11.81
CA LEU A 255 -16.53 11.76 -12.49
C LEU A 255 -15.78 12.65 -11.51
N ARG A 256 -14.63 12.19 -11.04
CA ARG A 256 -13.82 12.89 -10.04
C ARG A 256 -12.46 13.26 -10.57
N HIS A 257 -12.03 14.47 -10.26
CA HIS A 257 -10.69 14.97 -10.46
C HIS A 257 -10.05 15.29 -9.12
N SER A 258 -8.78 14.96 -8.95
CA SER A 258 -7.99 15.26 -7.76
C SER A 258 -6.74 16.02 -8.15
N LEU A 259 -6.49 17.14 -7.49
CA LEU A 259 -5.23 17.88 -7.54
C LEU A 259 -4.56 17.76 -6.19
N GLY A 260 -3.30 17.31 -6.16
CA GLY A 260 -2.60 17.16 -4.89
C GLY A 260 -1.12 17.47 -4.97
N THR A 261 -0.56 17.69 -3.79
CA THR A 261 0.87 17.89 -3.58
C THR A 261 1.31 17.22 -2.30
N ARG A 262 2.57 16.75 -2.28
CA ARG A 262 3.16 16.09 -1.13
C ARG A 262 4.60 16.53 -0.94
N ILE A 263 5.00 16.82 0.29
CA ILE A 263 6.38 17.11 0.67
C ILE A 263 6.85 16.03 1.62
N TRP A 264 7.97 15.40 1.33
CA TRP A 264 8.45 14.27 2.11
C TRP A 264 9.97 14.18 2.16
N GLY A 265 10.50 13.73 3.30
CA GLY A 265 11.93 13.61 3.46
C GLY A 265 12.40 13.25 4.86
N LYS A 266 13.71 13.26 5.01
CA LYS A 266 14.41 13.14 6.29
C LYS A 266 15.42 14.27 6.41
N TYR A 267 15.52 14.86 7.59
CA TYR A 267 16.51 15.88 7.93
C TYR A 267 17.00 15.61 9.35
N ASP A 268 18.29 15.31 9.49
CA ASP A 268 18.89 14.81 10.73
C ASP A 268 18.06 13.64 11.31
N ASN A 269 17.55 13.81 12.53
CA ASN A 269 16.73 12.83 13.24
C ASN A 269 15.23 12.94 12.94
N TRP A 270 14.81 13.89 12.11
CA TRP A 270 13.42 14.09 11.71
C TRP A 270 13.09 13.33 10.43
N ARG A 271 11.88 12.76 10.39
CA ARG A 271 11.18 12.39 9.16
C ARG A 271 9.87 13.16 9.07
N TYR A 272 9.48 13.51 7.85
CA TYR A 272 8.19 14.17 7.59
C TYR A 272 7.62 13.70 6.26
N ASP A 273 6.30 13.68 6.21
CA ASP A 273 5.48 13.42 5.03
C ASP A 273 4.18 14.21 5.21
N ALA A 274 3.98 15.23 4.38
CA ALA A 274 2.79 16.08 4.41
C ALA A 274 2.16 16.08 3.03
N GLU A 275 0.86 15.81 2.94
CA GLU A 275 0.12 15.67 1.69
C GLU A 275 -1.22 16.40 1.78
N ALA A 276 -1.59 17.11 0.71
CA ALA A 276 -2.86 17.81 0.59
C ALA A 276 -3.47 17.53 -0.77
N VAL A 277 -4.78 17.27 -0.81
CA VAL A 277 -5.53 16.97 -2.03
C VAL A 277 -6.85 17.70 -2.02
N TYR A 278 -7.21 18.26 -3.17
CA TYR A 278 -8.54 18.81 -3.44
C TYR A 278 -9.20 18.02 -4.56
N GLN A 279 -10.49 17.73 -4.41
CA GLN A 279 -11.30 16.95 -5.35
C GLN A 279 -12.50 17.75 -5.83
N PHE A 280 -12.76 17.65 -7.14
CA PHE A 280 -13.87 18.29 -7.84
C PHE A 280 -14.40 17.41 -8.97
N GLY A 281 -15.52 17.79 -9.58
CA GLY A 281 -16.26 16.98 -10.56
C GLY A 281 -17.70 16.78 -10.09
N ASP A 282 -18.29 15.63 -10.38
CA ASP A 282 -19.69 15.35 -10.08
C ASP A 282 -19.95 13.89 -9.68
N VAL A 283 -21.00 13.71 -8.88
CA VAL A 283 -21.72 12.44 -8.72
C VAL A 283 -23.17 12.69 -9.15
N ASP A 284 -23.50 12.22 -10.35
CA ASP A 284 -24.77 12.50 -11.03
C ASP A 284 -25.11 14.01 -11.01
N SER A 285 -26.10 14.45 -10.24
CA SER A 285 -26.52 15.85 -10.18
C SER A 285 -25.79 16.70 -9.12
N LYS A 286 -24.85 16.15 -8.35
CA LYS A 286 -24.16 16.84 -7.24
C LYS A 286 -22.72 17.17 -7.56
N ASP A 287 -22.32 18.40 -7.29
CA ASP A 287 -20.95 18.90 -7.48
C ASP A 287 -20.03 18.43 -6.34
N ILE A 288 -18.90 17.82 -6.68
CA ILE A 288 -17.90 17.38 -5.70
C ILE A 288 -17.10 18.59 -5.21
N LYS A 289 -17.00 18.75 -3.88
CA LYS A 289 -16.07 19.69 -3.21
C LYS A 289 -15.46 19.02 -1.98
N ALA A 290 -14.52 18.12 -2.22
CA ALA A 290 -13.90 17.34 -1.16
C ALA A 290 -12.39 17.59 -1.08
N TRP A 291 -11.79 17.31 0.07
CA TRP A 291 -10.36 17.51 0.28
C TRP A 291 -9.83 16.66 1.42
N THR A 292 -8.51 16.47 1.44
CA THR A 292 -7.80 15.95 2.60
C THR A 292 -6.50 16.70 2.82
N VAL A 293 -6.12 16.83 4.08
CA VAL A 293 -4.75 17.18 4.50
C VAL A 293 -4.28 16.11 5.48
N SER A 294 -3.03 15.67 5.31
CA SER A 294 -2.39 14.71 6.22
C SER A 294 -0.96 15.12 6.53
N LEU A 295 -0.53 14.86 7.76
CA LEU A 295 0.85 15.01 8.21
C LEU A 295 1.26 13.76 8.98
N ASN A 296 2.37 13.15 8.59
CA ASN A 296 3.05 12.09 9.31
C ASN A 296 4.50 12.52 9.58
N THR A 297 4.84 12.77 10.84
CA THR A 297 6.15 13.24 11.27
C THR A 297 6.70 12.35 12.39
N GLY A 298 8.00 12.32 12.55
CA GLY A 298 8.63 11.58 13.64
C GLY A 298 10.04 12.04 13.94
N TYR A 299 10.45 11.88 15.19
CA TYR A 299 11.78 12.22 15.68
C TYR A 299 12.44 11.01 16.34
N ARG A 300 13.61 10.61 15.84
CA ARG A 300 14.40 9.51 16.39
C ARG A 300 15.47 10.00 17.36
N ILE A 301 15.45 9.47 18.58
CA ILE A 301 16.45 9.77 19.61
C ILE A 301 17.57 8.73 19.54
N THR A 302 18.63 9.03 18.77
CA THR A 302 19.74 8.09 18.54
C THR A 302 20.71 7.94 19.72
N SER A 303 20.62 8.79 20.75
CA SER A 303 21.53 8.82 21.90
C SER A 303 21.10 7.91 23.06
N VAL A 304 19.92 7.29 22.99
CA VAL A 304 19.32 6.47 24.05
C VAL A 304 19.20 5.01 23.56
N PRO A 305 19.37 3.99 24.43
CA PRO A 305 19.13 2.60 24.06
C PRO A 305 17.76 2.41 23.40
N LEU A 306 17.69 1.46 22.46
CA LEU A 306 16.51 1.18 21.62
C LEU A 306 16.13 2.28 20.61
N HIS A 307 16.92 3.36 20.53
CA HIS A 307 16.77 4.46 19.56
C HIS A 307 15.31 4.89 19.33
N PRO A 308 14.57 5.26 20.39
CA PRO A 308 13.13 5.46 20.29
C PRO A 308 12.79 6.52 19.25
N GLU A 309 11.80 6.21 18.40
CA GLU A 309 11.22 7.16 17.47
C GLU A 309 9.82 7.53 17.95
N ILE A 310 9.63 8.80 18.28
CA ILE A 310 8.32 9.34 18.65
C ILE A 310 7.70 9.89 17.38
N GLY A 311 6.56 9.33 16.99
CA GLY A 311 5.83 9.66 15.78
C GLY A 311 4.50 10.35 16.09
N PHE A 312 4.03 11.09 15.09
CA PHE A 312 2.77 11.79 15.12
C PHE A 312 2.14 11.77 13.73
N LYS A 313 0.88 11.36 13.67
CA LYS A 313 0.06 11.40 12.46
C LYS A 313 -1.24 12.14 12.75
N VAL A 314 -1.68 12.94 11.80
CA VAL A 314 -2.97 13.63 11.83
C VAL A 314 -3.50 13.75 10.42
N GLU A 315 -4.80 13.53 10.28
CA GLU A 315 -5.47 13.58 9.00
C GLU A 315 -6.82 14.28 9.19
N VAL A 316 -7.12 15.18 8.25
CA VAL A 316 -8.43 15.83 8.15
C VAL A 316 -8.92 15.53 6.75
N ILE A 317 -10.02 14.79 6.68
CA ILE A 317 -10.58 14.23 5.46
C ILE A 317 -12.04 14.66 5.41
N SER A 318 -12.39 15.44 4.41
CA SER A 318 -13.72 16.05 4.35
C SER A 318 -14.83 15.01 4.24
N GLY A 319 -15.95 15.34 4.87
CA GLY A 319 -17.24 14.69 4.73
C GLY A 319 -18.30 15.70 4.31
N ASP A 320 -19.45 15.20 3.90
CA ASP A 320 -20.57 16.05 3.52
C ASP A 320 -21.15 16.84 4.70
N LYS A 321 -21.47 18.12 4.49
CA LYS A 321 -21.86 19.04 5.56
C LYS A 321 -23.34 19.34 5.61
N THR A 322 -24.07 19.05 4.53
CA THR A 322 -25.46 19.45 4.38
C THR A 322 -26.18 18.44 3.50
N SER A 323 -26.87 17.48 4.12
CA SER A 323 -27.64 16.51 3.36
C SER A 323 -28.73 17.18 2.51
N GLY A 324 -28.86 16.73 1.26
CA GLY A 324 -29.89 17.15 0.32
C GLY A 324 -29.60 18.45 -0.45
N ASP A 325 -28.42 19.05 -0.29
CA ASP A 325 -28.00 20.17 -1.14
C ASP A 325 -27.47 19.68 -2.51
N ASN A 326 -26.88 20.55 -3.32
CA ASN A 326 -26.33 20.18 -4.64
C ASN A 326 -24.82 19.88 -4.59
N GLU A 327 -24.23 19.71 -3.42
CA GLU A 327 -22.81 19.47 -3.23
C GLU A 327 -22.56 18.08 -2.63
N LEU A 328 -21.35 17.55 -2.82
CA LEU A 328 -20.85 16.37 -2.13
C LEU A 328 -19.47 16.69 -1.54
N GLY A 329 -19.44 16.83 -0.21
CA GLY A 329 -18.22 17.09 0.57
C GLY A 329 -17.39 15.83 0.88
N THR A 330 -17.89 14.63 0.60
CA THR A 330 -17.23 13.37 0.95
C THR A 330 -16.00 13.09 0.08
N PHE A 331 -14.84 12.96 0.72
CA PHE A 331 -13.59 12.60 0.07
C PHE A 331 -13.60 11.13 -0.38
N ASN A 332 -12.99 10.87 -1.54
CA ASN A 332 -12.81 9.52 -2.08
C ASN A 332 -11.31 9.21 -2.22
N PRO A 333 -10.74 8.23 -1.50
CA PRO A 333 -9.33 7.85 -1.60
C PRO A 333 -8.94 7.15 -2.89
N LEU A 334 -9.86 6.92 -3.83
CA LEU A 334 -9.62 6.26 -5.12
C LEU A 334 -9.21 4.78 -4.96
N PHE A 335 -7.92 4.50 -4.86
CA PHE A 335 -7.32 3.16 -4.87
C PHE A 335 -6.31 2.99 -3.72
N PRO A 336 -6.71 3.16 -2.45
CA PRO A 336 -5.81 3.18 -1.31
C PRO A 336 -5.18 1.81 -0.99
N ARG A 337 -4.22 1.80 -0.08
CA ARG A 337 -3.50 0.60 0.40
C ARG A 337 -4.35 -0.46 1.10
N GLY A 338 -5.62 -0.18 1.41
CA GLY A 338 -6.52 -1.08 2.17
C GLY A 338 -6.23 -1.06 3.68
N ALA A 339 -5.00 -1.40 4.06
CA ALA A 339 -4.48 -1.31 5.43
C ALA A 339 -4.11 0.12 5.81
N TYR A 340 -5.12 0.99 5.81
CA TYR A 340 -4.91 2.43 5.90
C TYR A 340 -4.54 2.88 7.33
N PHE A 341 -5.17 2.29 8.34
CA PHE A 341 -4.94 2.55 9.77
C PHE A 341 -4.56 1.25 10.48
N GLY A 342 -3.67 0.45 9.88
CA GLY A 342 -3.33 -0.90 10.34
C GLY A 342 -4.04 -2.01 9.57
N LEU A 343 -3.68 -3.28 9.84
CA LEU A 343 -4.22 -4.42 9.09
C LEU A 343 -5.67 -4.75 9.42
N ALA A 344 -6.18 -4.36 10.59
CA ALA A 344 -7.61 -4.50 10.92
C ALA A 344 -8.51 -3.78 9.89
N SER A 345 -8.04 -2.67 9.30
CA SER A 345 -8.62 -2.02 8.11
C SER A 345 -10.13 -1.73 8.16
N VAL A 346 -10.70 -1.46 9.34
CA VAL A 346 -12.16 -1.33 9.53
C VAL A 346 -12.74 0.03 9.15
N ILE A 347 -11.91 1.08 9.08
CA ILE A 347 -12.31 2.44 8.72
C ILE A 347 -11.49 2.91 7.51
N GLY A 348 -12.17 3.56 6.57
CA GLY A 348 -11.57 4.20 5.41
C GLY A 348 -11.49 5.72 5.55
N PRO A 349 -10.64 6.37 4.75
CA PRO A 349 -10.43 7.81 4.81
C PRO A 349 -11.52 8.57 4.05
N SER A 350 -12.71 8.68 4.63
CA SER A 350 -13.83 9.52 4.14
C SER A 350 -14.62 10.02 5.34
N ASN A 351 -14.95 11.33 5.37
CA ASN A 351 -15.60 11.96 6.52
C ASN A 351 -14.88 11.71 7.86
N LEU A 352 -13.57 11.96 7.92
CA LEU A 352 -12.72 11.50 9.01
C LEU A 352 -11.77 12.60 9.51
N VAL A 353 -11.66 12.72 10.83
CA VAL A 353 -10.56 13.42 11.50
C VAL A 353 -9.93 12.44 12.46
N ASP A 354 -8.62 12.34 12.43
CA ASP A 354 -7.91 11.38 13.27
C ASP A 354 -6.58 11.93 13.82
N PHE A 355 -6.09 11.26 14.86
CA PHE A 355 -4.88 11.64 15.57
C PHE A 355 -4.16 10.42 16.15
N HIS A 356 -2.94 10.17 15.68
CA HIS A 356 -2.21 8.92 15.93
C HIS A 356 -0.78 9.18 16.43
N PRO A 357 -0.58 9.40 17.75
CA PRO A 357 0.74 9.31 18.37
C PRO A 357 1.27 7.88 18.27
N SER A 358 2.57 7.77 17.99
CA SER A 358 3.24 6.48 17.87
C SER A 358 4.61 6.46 18.55
N LEU A 359 5.04 5.25 18.91
CA LEU A 359 6.36 4.97 19.44
C LEU A 359 6.92 3.74 18.71
N SER A 360 8.11 3.88 18.12
CA SER A 360 8.89 2.76 17.59
C SER A 360 10.16 2.58 18.40
N LEU A 361 10.50 1.32 18.70
CA LEU A 361 11.67 0.90 19.47
C LEU A 361 12.46 -0.15 18.69
N GLU A 362 13.75 0.10 18.50
CA GLU A 362 14.70 -0.86 17.94
C GLU A 362 15.16 -1.83 19.04
N LEU A 363 14.43 -2.95 19.21
CA LEU A 363 14.77 -3.99 20.20
C LEU A 363 16.08 -4.70 19.87
N ALA A 364 16.37 -4.86 18.58
CA ALA A 364 17.65 -5.28 18.02
C ALA A 364 17.77 -4.77 16.58
N ARG A 365 18.95 -4.92 15.96
CA ARG A 365 19.25 -4.46 14.58
C ARG A 365 18.19 -4.84 13.53
N ASN A 366 17.46 -5.93 13.75
CA ASN A 366 16.45 -6.45 12.84
C ASN A 366 15.12 -6.79 13.53
N LEU A 367 14.90 -6.27 14.74
CA LEU A 367 13.69 -6.47 15.53
C LEU A 367 13.18 -5.12 16.02
N GLU A 368 12.01 -4.73 15.55
CA GLU A 368 11.35 -3.46 15.88
C GLU A 368 10.03 -3.74 16.61
N TRP A 369 9.71 -2.92 17.61
CA TRP A 369 8.39 -2.89 18.23
C TRP A 369 7.77 -1.52 18.02
N VAL A 370 6.59 -1.49 17.41
CA VAL A 370 5.84 -0.27 17.13
C VAL A 370 4.54 -0.30 17.90
N ILE A 371 4.19 0.84 18.50
CA ILE A 371 2.92 1.11 19.17
C ILE A 371 2.32 2.34 18.50
N ASP A 372 1.06 2.27 18.12
CA ASP A 372 0.32 3.36 17.49
C ASP A 372 -1.05 3.48 18.16
N TYR A 373 -1.46 4.69 18.54
CA TYR A 373 -2.73 4.90 19.22
C TYR A 373 -3.55 5.94 18.47
N ASP A 374 -4.56 5.50 17.76
CA ASP A 374 -5.38 6.32 16.88
C ASP A 374 -6.71 6.70 17.54
N LEU A 375 -7.15 7.94 17.34
CA LEU A 375 -8.40 8.48 17.83
C LEU A 375 -9.21 8.99 16.64
N PHE A 376 -10.43 8.49 16.46
CA PHE A 376 -11.23 8.73 15.26
C PHE A 376 -12.50 9.53 15.57
N TRP A 377 -12.72 10.58 14.76
CA TRP A 377 -13.96 11.35 14.74
C TRP A 377 -14.49 11.50 13.32
N ARG A 378 -15.82 11.58 13.18
CA ARG A 378 -16.43 12.06 11.95
C ARG A 378 -16.09 13.52 11.74
N TYR A 379 -15.70 13.88 10.51
CA TYR A 379 -15.49 15.29 10.16
C TYR A 379 -16.81 16.08 10.28
N SER A 380 -17.88 15.53 9.73
CA SER A 380 -19.25 16.03 9.75
C SER A 380 -20.21 15.00 10.36
N SER A 381 -21.18 15.48 11.14
CA SER A 381 -22.27 14.65 11.67
C SER A 381 -23.33 14.32 10.61
N GLU A 382 -23.39 15.09 9.52
CA GLU A 382 -24.35 14.93 8.42
C GLU A 382 -23.95 13.86 7.39
N ASP A 383 -22.82 13.19 7.59
CA ASP A 383 -22.30 12.16 6.68
C ASP A 383 -21.92 10.90 7.47
N GLY A 384 -21.92 9.77 6.76
CA GLY A 384 -21.62 8.46 7.30
C GLY A 384 -20.13 8.20 7.51
N ILE A 385 -19.80 6.96 7.87
CA ILE A 385 -18.43 6.44 7.80
C ILE A 385 -18.34 5.37 6.72
N TYR A 386 -17.14 5.23 6.17
CA TYR A 386 -16.88 4.38 5.02
C TYR A 386 -15.72 3.44 5.28
N GLY A 387 -15.69 2.30 4.59
CA GLY A 387 -14.54 1.41 4.55
C GLY A 387 -13.45 1.91 3.61
N PRO A 388 -12.26 1.29 3.58
CA PRO A 388 -11.14 1.73 2.75
C PRO A 388 -11.43 1.81 1.24
N ASN A 389 -12.42 1.07 0.74
CA ASN A 389 -12.88 1.10 -0.65
C ASN A 389 -14.01 2.12 -0.89
N THR A 390 -14.27 3.01 0.07
CA THR A 390 -15.37 3.99 0.05
C THR A 390 -16.76 3.34 0.08
N ALA A 391 -16.88 2.08 0.52
CA ALA A 391 -18.18 1.48 0.78
C ALA A 391 -18.73 2.04 2.09
N MET A 392 -19.96 2.53 2.07
CA MET A 392 -20.64 3.04 3.27
C MET A 392 -20.82 1.91 4.29
N ILE A 393 -20.41 2.17 5.53
CA ILE A 393 -20.59 1.23 6.65
C ILE A 393 -21.84 1.62 7.43
N TYR A 394 -21.90 2.87 7.90
CA TYR A 394 -23.06 3.43 8.56
C TYR A 394 -23.39 4.80 7.97
N PRO A 395 -24.68 5.10 7.72
CA PRO A 395 -25.11 6.44 7.33
C PRO A 395 -24.96 7.43 8.49
N GLY A 396 -24.96 8.73 8.18
CA GLY A 396 -24.81 9.80 9.15
C GLY A 396 -26.07 10.08 9.98
N ASN A 397 -27.23 9.66 9.48
CA ASN A 397 -28.55 10.01 10.03
C ASN A 397 -28.96 9.29 11.33
N ALA A 398 -28.14 8.38 11.85
CA ALA A 398 -28.44 7.64 13.08
C ALA A 398 -28.28 8.50 14.34
N THR A 399 -27.34 9.46 14.33
CA THR A 399 -26.99 10.30 15.49
C THR A 399 -26.10 11.47 15.06
N ASP A 400 -26.04 12.54 15.85
CA ASP A 400 -25.12 13.66 15.64
C ASP A 400 -23.73 13.42 16.27
N GLU A 401 -23.53 12.28 16.96
CA GLU A 401 -22.28 11.96 17.66
C GLU A 401 -21.11 11.84 16.69
N LYS A 402 -19.98 12.51 16.99
CA LYS A 402 -18.80 12.48 16.12
C LYS A 402 -17.78 11.42 16.50
N GLU A 403 -17.69 11.01 17.76
CA GLU A 403 -16.67 10.05 18.20
C GLU A 403 -16.94 8.66 17.60
N ILE A 404 -16.06 8.23 16.71
CA ILE A 404 -16.11 6.90 16.10
C ILE A 404 -15.48 5.89 17.06
N GLY A 405 -14.30 6.19 17.61
CA GLY A 405 -13.65 5.31 18.57
C GLY A 405 -12.15 5.55 18.72
N LYS A 406 -11.49 4.62 19.40
CA LYS A 406 -10.05 4.69 19.73
C LYS A 406 -9.42 3.34 19.45
N GLN A 407 -8.26 3.34 18.83
CA GLN A 407 -7.57 2.14 18.42
C GLN A 407 -6.16 2.11 18.99
N LEU A 408 -5.82 1.06 19.71
CA LEU A 408 -4.45 0.78 20.13
C LEU A 408 -3.90 -0.36 19.27
N GLU A 409 -2.86 -0.07 18.50
CA GLU A 409 -2.12 -1.04 17.72
C GLU A 409 -0.75 -1.28 18.31
N SER A 410 -0.31 -2.54 18.28
CA SER A 410 1.04 -2.93 18.61
C SER A 410 1.51 -3.98 17.62
N GLU A 411 2.69 -3.76 17.04
CA GLU A 411 3.31 -4.72 16.12
C GLU A 411 4.78 -4.97 16.47
N ILE A 412 5.20 -6.23 16.35
CA ILE A 412 6.60 -6.62 16.43
C ILE A 412 7.02 -7.11 15.05
N VAL A 413 8.00 -6.44 14.47
CA VAL A 413 8.51 -6.72 13.13
C VAL A 413 9.91 -7.31 13.23
N TYR A 414 10.09 -8.51 12.70
CA TYR A 414 11.37 -9.21 12.69
C TYR A 414 11.84 -9.50 11.27
N GLN A 415 12.82 -8.74 10.80
CA GLN A 415 13.46 -8.93 9.51
C GLN A 415 14.66 -9.88 9.67
N LEU A 416 14.42 -11.20 9.75
CA LEU A 416 15.50 -12.16 9.99
C LEU A 416 16.67 -11.98 9.01
N ASN A 417 16.38 -11.79 7.73
CA ASN A 417 17.30 -11.40 6.67
C ASN A 417 16.52 -10.79 5.50
N GLN A 418 17.17 -10.42 4.39
CA GLN A 418 16.48 -9.80 3.24
C GLN A 418 15.37 -10.69 2.62
N TYR A 419 15.43 -12.01 2.79
CA TYR A 419 14.49 -12.97 2.20
C TYR A 419 13.32 -13.29 3.11
N LEU A 420 13.54 -13.33 4.44
CA LEU A 420 12.55 -13.81 5.41
C LEU A 420 12.17 -12.71 6.41
N TYR A 421 10.87 -12.49 6.50
CA TYR A 421 10.22 -11.49 7.32
C TYR A 421 9.13 -12.13 8.19
N PHE A 422 9.03 -11.68 9.44
CA PHE A 422 7.94 -12.01 10.34
C PHE A 422 7.32 -10.75 10.94
N ARG A 423 6.01 -10.79 11.18
CA ARG A 423 5.28 -9.78 11.94
C ARG A 423 4.26 -10.44 12.84
N VAL A 424 4.16 -9.95 14.08
CA VAL A 424 3.04 -10.21 14.97
C VAL A 424 2.37 -8.87 15.23
N GLU A 425 1.05 -8.81 15.18
CA GLU A 425 0.31 -7.58 15.44
C GLU A 425 -0.93 -7.85 16.29
N ALA A 426 -1.36 -6.81 17.01
CA ALA A 426 -2.62 -6.78 17.72
C ALA A 426 -3.21 -5.37 17.67
N THR A 427 -4.51 -5.31 17.47
CA THR A 427 -5.31 -4.09 17.44
C THR A 427 -6.47 -4.25 18.41
N TRP A 428 -6.57 -3.35 19.39
CA TRP A 428 -7.75 -3.21 20.24
C TRP A 428 -8.49 -1.93 19.87
N PHE A 429 -9.76 -2.05 19.52
CA PHE A 429 -10.60 -0.92 19.15
C PHE A 429 -11.72 -0.74 20.18
N GLN A 430 -11.77 0.43 20.79
CA GLN A 430 -12.87 0.87 21.64
C GLN A 430 -13.92 1.61 20.82
N ALA A 431 -15.14 1.08 20.79
CA ALA A 431 -16.24 1.73 20.08
C ALA A 431 -16.64 3.05 20.77
N GLY A 432 -16.70 4.12 19.98
CA GLY A 432 -17.21 5.43 20.37
C GLY A 432 -18.74 5.49 20.29
N ASP A 433 -19.29 6.66 20.59
CA ASP A 433 -20.74 6.85 20.72
C ASP A 433 -21.47 6.80 19.38
N PHE A 434 -20.82 7.19 18.27
CA PHE A 434 -21.37 7.00 16.93
C PHE A 434 -21.62 5.50 16.63
N LEU A 435 -20.62 4.65 16.86
CA LEU A 435 -20.73 3.22 16.55
C LEU A 435 -21.76 2.50 17.44
N LYS A 436 -21.91 2.93 18.69
CA LYS A 436 -22.93 2.40 19.61
C LYS A 436 -24.35 2.80 19.21
N ALA A 437 -24.51 3.94 18.56
CA ALA A 437 -25.81 4.40 18.07
C ALA A 437 -26.15 3.79 16.70
N SER A 438 -25.15 3.55 15.85
CA SER A 438 -25.35 3.14 14.45
C SER A 438 -25.35 1.62 14.21
N GLY A 439 -24.80 0.82 15.13
CA GLY A 439 -24.68 -0.64 14.98
C GLY A 439 -24.56 -1.37 16.32
N ALA A 440 -23.93 -2.55 16.33
CA ALA A 440 -23.76 -3.33 17.57
C ALA A 440 -22.83 -2.63 18.60
N GLY A 441 -21.93 -1.75 18.15
CA GLY A 441 -21.13 -0.89 19.03
C GLY A 441 -20.19 -1.62 19.99
N LYS A 442 -19.76 -2.85 19.67
CA LYS A 442 -18.87 -3.62 20.54
C LYS A 442 -17.42 -3.20 20.34
N ASN A 443 -16.64 -3.30 21.41
CA ASN A 443 -15.19 -3.24 21.29
C ASN A 443 -14.68 -4.44 20.47
N MET A 444 -13.72 -4.19 19.60
CA MET A 444 -13.12 -5.18 18.72
C MET A 444 -11.71 -5.51 19.18
N PHE A 445 -11.32 -6.77 18.99
CA PHE A 445 -9.93 -7.20 19.10
C PHE A 445 -9.54 -7.93 17.82
N PHE A 446 -8.43 -7.54 17.21
CA PHE A 446 -7.86 -8.18 16.04
C PHE A 446 -6.41 -8.53 16.31
N THR A 447 -5.93 -9.68 15.86
CA THR A 447 -4.52 -10.06 15.96
C THR A 447 -4.10 -10.88 14.76
N GLY A 448 -2.82 -10.75 14.41
CA GLY A 448 -2.27 -11.39 13.23
C GLY A 448 -0.84 -11.86 13.41
N VAL A 449 -0.50 -12.93 12.72
CA VAL A 449 0.89 -13.37 12.51
C VAL A 449 1.12 -13.49 11.01
N THR A 450 2.14 -12.80 10.51
CA THR A 450 2.56 -12.83 9.11
C THR A 450 3.95 -13.42 8.99
N MET A 451 4.13 -14.34 8.05
CA MET A 451 5.42 -14.76 7.53
C MET A 451 5.48 -14.42 6.04
N GLN A 452 6.58 -13.83 5.59
CA GLN A 452 6.80 -13.52 4.18
C GLN A 452 8.20 -13.94 3.74
N VAL A 453 8.26 -14.69 2.64
CA VAL A 453 9.48 -15.09 1.95
C VAL A 453 9.53 -14.39 0.60
N LYS A 454 10.64 -13.74 0.27
CA LYS A 454 10.92 -13.13 -1.03
C LYS A 454 12.17 -13.76 -1.63
N PHE A 455 12.17 -13.96 -2.94
CA PHE A 455 13.30 -14.57 -3.65
C PHE A 455 13.42 -14.09 -5.08
#